data_AF-A0A8H4UG82-F1
#
_entry.id   AF-A0A8H4UG82-F1
#
_cell.length_a   1.000
_cell.length_b   1.000
_cell.length_c   1.000
_cell.angle_alpha   90.00
_cell.angle_beta   90.00
_cell.angle_gamma   90.00
#
_symmetry.space_group_name_H-M   'P 1'
#
loop_
_entity.id
_entity.type
_entity.pdbx_description
1 polymer ?
#
loop_
_entity_poly.entity_id
_entity_poly.type
_entity_poly.pdbx_seq_one_letter_code
_entity_poly.pdbx_strand_id
1 'polypeptide(L)'
;LDILSPPNANPHEHFNVADDRDQLLSSLDETIQENLGMAMIFTLVSTLKDNAEQLVQDRKDVVAKQQEEVLLAAEREENKKFHGTAVTPESFLKWREGFIKEMEDKKQRDEEDRLAELKKAKVKEPARLTGRQLWESGLAGKVDEEDEDLPIEAVEKLKVEAA
;
A
#
# COMPACT_ATOMS: atom_id res chain seq x y z
N LEU A 1 -51.91 -33.31 -4.25
CA LEU A 1 -50.88 -34.11 -3.55
C LEU A 1 -50.22 -33.15 -2.60
N ASP A 2 -50.40 -33.32 -1.30
CA ASP A 2 -49.81 -32.42 -0.30
C ASP A 2 -48.54 -33.04 0.28
N ILE A 3 -47.49 -32.22 0.39
CA ILE A 3 -46.27 -32.55 1.13
C ILE A 3 -46.44 -31.93 2.52
N LEU A 4 -46.50 -32.78 3.55
CA LEU A 4 -46.74 -32.34 4.93
C LEU A 4 -45.49 -32.58 5.78
N SER A 5 -45.15 -31.61 6.64
CA SER A 5 -44.16 -31.83 7.70
C SER A 5 -44.67 -32.87 8.69
N PRO A 6 -43.84 -33.85 9.10
CA PRO A 6 -44.21 -34.72 10.21
C PRO A 6 -44.32 -33.89 11.51
N PRO A 7 -45.24 -34.25 12.43
CA PRO A 7 -45.52 -33.45 13.62
C PRO A 7 -44.34 -33.27 14.59
N ASN A 8 -43.29 -34.10 14.49
CA ASN A 8 -42.05 -34.00 15.25
C ASN A 8 -40.82 -33.72 14.36
N ALA A 9 -40.99 -33.01 13.24
CA ALA A 9 -39.86 -32.62 12.40
C ALA A 9 -38.91 -31.71 13.19
N ASN A 10 -37.62 -32.05 13.22
CA ASN A 10 -36.62 -31.13 13.74
C ASN A 10 -36.51 -29.92 12.80
N PRO A 11 -36.47 -28.68 13.32
CA PRO A 11 -36.24 -27.52 12.49
C PRO A 11 -34.84 -27.60 11.87
N HIS A 12 -34.78 -27.41 10.55
CA HIS A 12 -33.52 -27.32 9.81
C HIS A 12 -33.24 -25.86 9.43
N GLU A 13 -31.99 -25.42 9.57
CA GLU A 13 -31.58 -24.03 9.35
C GLU A 13 -31.85 -23.55 7.91
N HIS A 14 -31.72 -24.45 6.94
CA HIS A 14 -31.82 -24.11 5.51
C HIS A 14 -32.97 -24.82 4.79
N PHE A 15 -33.88 -25.47 5.51
CA PHE A 15 -34.97 -26.24 4.89
C PHE A 15 -36.24 -26.22 5.73
N ASN A 16 -37.37 -25.88 5.10
CA ASN A 16 -38.68 -25.98 5.72
C ASN A 16 -39.71 -26.46 4.70
N VAL A 17 -40.29 -27.64 4.93
CA VAL A 17 -41.27 -28.24 4.01
C VAL A 17 -42.47 -27.32 3.77
N ALA A 18 -42.93 -26.55 4.77
CA ALA A 18 -44.10 -25.67 4.60
C ALA A 18 -43.79 -24.48 3.69
N ASP A 19 -42.60 -23.89 3.84
CA ASP A 19 -42.18 -22.72 3.08
C ASP A 19 -41.73 -23.11 1.66
N ASP A 20 -41.07 -24.27 1.54
CA ASP A 20 -40.46 -24.75 0.30
C ASP A 20 -41.45 -25.59 -0.55
N ARG A 21 -42.63 -25.91 -0.01
CA ARG A 21 -43.64 -26.78 -0.65
C ARG A 21 -43.98 -26.37 -2.07
N ASP A 22 -44.36 -25.10 -2.25
CA ASP A 22 -44.93 -24.63 -3.51
C ASP A 22 -43.86 -24.64 -4.61
N GLN A 23 -42.62 -24.27 -4.25
CA GLN A 23 -41.47 -24.37 -5.15
C GLN A 23 -41.18 -25.83 -5.51
N LEU A 24 -41.11 -26.72 -4.52
CA LEU A 24 -40.83 -28.14 -4.75
C LEU A 24 -41.91 -28.81 -5.60
N LEU A 25 -43.19 -28.53 -5.37
CA LEU A 25 -44.28 -29.05 -6.20
C LEU A 25 -44.21 -28.52 -7.63
N SER A 26 -43.99 -27.21 -7.81
CA SER A 26 -43.85 -26.63 -9.16
C SER A 26 -42.69 -27.21 -9.96
N SER A 27 -41.58 -27.56 -9.29
CA SER A 27 -40.40 -28.15 -9.93
C SER A 27 -40.64 -29.57 -10.48
N LEU A 28 -41.72 -30.24 -10.06
CA LEU A 28 -42.06 -31.58 -10.52
C LEU A 28 -42.96 -31.58 -11.75
N ASP A 29 -43.57 -30.45 -12.13
CA ASP A 29 -44.56 -30.41 -13.22
C ASP A 29 -43.98 -30.93 -14.53
N GLU A 30 -42.74 -30.57 -14.86
CA GLU A 30 -42.05 -31.04 -16.06
C GLU A 30 -41.82 -32.56 -16.02
N THR A 31 -41.26 -33.07 -14.91
CA THR A 31 -41.04 -34.51 -14.72
C THR A 31 -42.34 -35.31 -14.76
N ILE A 32 -43.44 -34.75 -14.25
CA ILE A 32 -44.77 -35.35 -14.35
C ILE A 32 -45.19 -35.48 -15.81
N GLN A 33 -45.09 -34.40 -16.60
CA GLN A 33 -45.48 -34.42 -18.01
C GLN A 33 -44.66 -35.42 -18.83
N GLU A 34 -43.36 -35.49 -18.59
CA GLU A 34 -42.45 -36.41 -19.29
C GLU A 34 -42.73 -37.89 -18.98
N ASN A 35 -43.22 -38.19 -17.79
CA ASN A 35 -43.48 -39.56 -17.33
C ASN A 35 -44.96 -39.98 -17.46
N LEU A 36 -45.80 -39.19 -18.13
CA LEU A 36 -47.18 -39.57 -18.39
C LEU A 36 -47.25 -40.86 -19.22
N GLY A 37 -47.97 -41.86 -18.70
CA GLY A 37 -48.08 -43.19 -19.34
C GLY A 37 -46.97 -44.17 -18.96
N MET A 38 -46.02 -43.78 -18.10
CA MET A 38 -44.98 -44.63 -17.54
C MET A 38 -45.08 -44.70 -16.00
N ALA A 39 -44.35 -45.64 -15.39
CA ALA A 39 -44.29 -45.74 -13.93
C ALA A 39 -43.49 -44.56 -13.35
N MET A 40 -44.18 -43.60 -12.74
CA MET A 40 -43.61 -42.30 -12.34
C MET A 40 -43.21 -42.17 -10.86
N ILE A 41 -43.65 -43.07 -9.97
CA ILE A 41 -43.53 -42.87 -8.50
C ILE A 41 -42.05 -42.72 -8.07
N PHE A 42 -41.18 -43.64 -8.49
CA PHE A 42 -39.77 -43.60 -8.10
C PHE A 42 -39.06 -42.35 -8.65
N THR A 43 -39.35 -42.00 -9.90
CA THR A 43 -38.80 -40.80 -10.55
C THR A 43 -39.19 -39.56 -9.77
N LEU A 44 -40.48 -39.37 -9.47
CA LEU A 44 -40.95 -38.19 -8.73
C LEU A 44 -40.35 -38.08 -7.33
N VAL A 45 -40.22 -39.20 -6.61
CA VAL A 45 -39.60 -39.19 -5.28
C VAL A 45 -38.12 -38.83 -5.37
N SER A 46 -37.41 -39.36 -6.37
CA SER A 46 -35.99 -39.08 -6.57
C SER A 46 -35.77 -37.62 -6.96
N THR A 47 -36.52 -37.11 -7.93
CA THR A 47 -36.45 -35.70 -8.36
C THR A 47 -36.82 -34.75 -7.22
N LEU A 48 -37.86 -35.06 -6.44
CA LEU A 48 -38.25 -34.23 -5.29
C LEU A 48 -37.13 -34.18 -4.23
N LYS A 49 -36.49 -35.32 -3.96
CA LYS A 49 -35.35 -35.40 -3.03
C LYS A 49 -34.19 -34.55 -3.54
N ASP A 50 -33.81 -34.70 -4.80
CA ASP A 50 -32.68 -34.00 -5.39
C ASP A 50 -32.93 -32.48 -5.43
N ASN A 51 -34.15 -32.05 -5.76
CA ASN A 51 -34.55 -30.64 -5.73
C ASN A 51 -34.51 -30.05 -4.32
N ALA A 52 -34.91 -30.82 -3.30
CA ALA A 52 -34.81 -30.40 -1.90
C ALA A 52 -33.35 -30.29 -1.45
N GLU A 53 -32.49 -31.23 -1.84
CA GLU A 53 -31.05 -31.17 -1.56
C GLU A 53 -30.40 -29.96 -2.23
N GLN A 54 -30.75 -29.68 -3.49
CA GLN A 54 -30.25 -28.51 -4.22
C GLN A 54 -30.67 -27.20 -3.54
N LEU A 55 -31.93 -27.08 -3.11
CA LEU A 55 -32.44 -25.90 -2.42
C LEU A 55 -31.68 -25.62 -1.11
N VAL A 56 -31.30 -26.67 -0.39
CA VAL A 56 -30.46 -26.56 0.81
C VAL A 56 -29.05 -26.08 0.47
N GLN A 57 -28.45 -26.61 -0.61
CA GLN A 57 -27.12 -26.18 -1.03
C GLN A 57 -27.11 -24.73 -1.50
N ASP A 58 -28.09 -24.31 -2.30
CA ASP A 58 -28.21 -22.93 -2.78
C ASP A 58 -28.25 -21.93 -1.61
N ARG A 59 -29.00 -22.25 -0.55
CA ARG A 59 -29.08 -21.43 0.67
C ARG A 59 -27.75 -21.36 1.41
N LYS A 60 -27.02 -22.47 1.49
CA LYS A 60 -25.68 -22.50 2.10
C LYS A 60 -24.68 -21.68 1.29
N ASP A 61 -24.74 -21.78 -0.03
CA ASP A 61 -23.87 -21.06 -0.94
C ASP A 61 -24.11 -19.55 -0.86
N VAL A 62 -25.37 -19.11 -0.70
CA VAL A 62 -25.69 -17.70 -0.44
C VAL A 62 -25.03 -17.21 0.84
N VAL A 63 -25.12 -17.97 1.94
CA VAL A 63 -24.50 -17.60 3.22
C VAL A 63 -22.98 -17.58 3.10
N ALA A 64 -22.38 -18.60 2.47
CA ALA A 64 -20.95 -18.69 2.27
C ALA A 64 -20.43 -17.52 1.41
N LYS A 65 -21.13 -17.17 0.34
CA LYS A 65 -20.78 -16.05 -0.53
C LYS A 65 -20.87 -14.71 0.20
N GLN A 66 -21.88 -14.51 1.04
CA GLN A 66 -21.97 -13.30 1.87
C GLN A 66 -20.77 -13.18 2.82
N GLN A 67 -20.36 -14.28 3.45
CA GLN A 67 -19.18 -14.30 4.31
C GLN A 67 -17.90 -14.01 3.53
N GLU A 68 -17.74 -14.61 2.35
CA GLU A 68 -16.60 -14.36 1.46
C GLU A 68 -16.53 -12.89 1.02
N GLU A 69 -17.66 -12.29 0.64
CA GLU A 69 -17.72 -10.87 0.26
C GLU A 69 -17.30 -9.94 1.40
N VAL A 70 -17.70 -10.26 2.64
CA VAL A 70 -17.27 -9.51 3.84
C VAL A 70 -15.77 -9.66 4.08
N LEU A 71 -15.23 -10.87 3.98
CA LEU A 71 -13.79 -11.12 4.12
C LEU A 71 -12.98 -10.39 3.04
N LEU A 72 -13.43 -10.45 1.78
CA LEU A 72 -12.78 -9.77 0.68
C LEU A 72 -12.88 -8.24 0.80
N ALA A 73 -13.97 -7.72 1.39
CA ALA A 73 -14.09 -6.30 1.70
C ALA A 73 -13.08 -5.86 2.78
N ALA A 74 -12.91 -6.66 3.83
CA ALA A 74 -11.90 -6.41 4.85
C ALA A 74 -10.47 -6.46 4.28
N GLU A 75 -10.16 -7.46 3.44
CA GLU A 75 -8.87 -7.57 2.76
C GLU A 75 -8.61 -6.37 1.84
N ARG A 76 -9.61 -5.89 1.08
CA ARG A 76 -9.48 -4.68 0.26
C ARG A 76 -9.19 -3.44 1.11
N GLU A 77 -9.76 -3.33 2.29
CA GLU A 77 -9.50 -2.21 3.20
C GLU A 77 -8.09 -2.26 3.79
N GLU A 78 -7.58 -3.45 4.10
CA GLU A 78 -6.18 -3.64 4.49
C GLU A 78 -5.22 -3.37 3.33
N ASN A 79 -5.53 -3.83 2.13
CA ASN A 79 -4.71 -3.60 0.94
C ASN A 79 -4.63 -2.11 0.56
N LYS A 80 -5.72 -1.34 0.75
CA LYS A 80 -5.70 0.13 0.61
C LYS A 80 -4.70 0.81 1.55
N LYS A 81 -4.48 0.27 2.76
CA LYS A 81 -3.44 0.78 3.67
C LYS A 81 -2.04 0.40 3.20
N PHE A 82 -1.93 -0.68 2.42
CA PHE A 82 -0.68 -1.21 1.91
C PHE A 82 -0.21 -0.56 0.60
N HIS A 83 -1.10 0.14 -0.11
CA HIS A 83 -0.71 0.99 -1.22
C HIS A 83 -0.11 2.29 -0.69
N GLY A 84 1.21 2.44 -0.82
CA GLY A 84 1.88 3.73 -0.62
C GLY A 84 1.39 4.79 -1.62
N THR A 85 1.79 6.04 -1.43
CA THR A 85 1.43 7.12 -2.35
C THR A 85 2.07 6.88 -3.71
N ALA A 86 1.25 6.67 -4.74
CA ALA A 86 1.75 6.57 -6.11
C ALA A 86 2.53 7.85 -6.48
N VAL A 87 3.76 7.66 -6.98
CA VAL A 87 4.59 8.76 -7.46
C VAL A 87 4.11 9.17 -8.85
N THR A 88 3.04 9.97 -8.90
CA THR A 88 2.57 10.64 -10.12
C THR A 88 3.42 11.88 -10.39
N PRO A 89 3.45 12.40 -11.63
CA PRO A 89 4.21 13.62 -11.93
C PRO A 89 3.86 14.79 -10.99
N GLU A 90 2.59 14.95 -10.64
CA GLU A 90 2.12 15.98 -9.72
C GLU A 90 2.57 15.74 -8.26
N SER A 91 2.54 14.49 -7.77
CA SER A 91 3.01 14.18 -6.41
C SER A 91 4.53 14.29 -6.31
N PHE A 92 5.25 13.93 -7.36
CA PHE A 92 6.70 14.12 -7.47
C PHE A 92 7.09 15.60 -7.47
N LEU A 93 6.37 16.46 -8.20
CA LEU A 93 6.67 17.90 -8.22
C LEU A 93 6.47 18.53 -6.82
N LYS A 94 5.37 18.22 -6.14
CA LYS A 94 5.14 18.68 -4.75
C LYS A 94 6.21 18.17 -3.79
N TRP A 95 6.59 16.89 -3.91
CA TRP A 95 7.68 16.32 -3.11
C TRP A 95 9.02 17.02 -3.41
N ARG A 96 9.33 17.25 -4.69
CA ARG A 96 10.56 17.91 -5.14
C ARG A 96 10.66 19.34 -4.63
N GLU A 97 9.57 20.10 -4.67
CA GLU A 97 9.52 21.46 -4.11
C GLU A 97 9.81 21.45 -2.61
N GLY A 98 9.20 20.54 -1.85
CA GLY A 98 9.49 20.35 -0.44
C GLY A 98 10.94 19.95 -0.16
N PHE A 99 11.48 19.02 -0.96
CA PHE A 99 12.86 18.55 -0.84
C PHE A 99 13.89 19.65 -1.14
N ILE A 100 13.69 20.43 -2.20
CA ILE A 100 14.58 21.54 -2.55
C ILE A 100 14.59 22.57 -1.42
N LYS A 101 13.41 22.91 -0.88
CA LYS A 101 13.28 23.82 0.25
C LYS A 101 14.02 23.29 1.49
N GLU A 102 13.88 22.01 1.82
CA GLU A 102 14.59 21.40 2.95
C GLU A 102 16.12 21.44 2.77
N MET A 103 16.62 21.22 1.55
CA MET A 103 18.05 21.30 1.24
C MET A 103 18.58 22.73 1.29
N GLU A 104 17.78 23.71 0.85
CA GLU A 104 18.12 25.13 0.97
C GLU A 104 18.16 25.57 2.43
N ASP A 105 17.15 25.20 3.23
CA ASP A 105 17.11 25.48 4.67
C ASP A 105 18.30 24.85 5.40
N LYS A 106 18.66 23.61 5.04
CA LYS A 106 19.85 22.95 5.59
C LYS A 106 21.13 23.68 5.22
N LYS A 107 21.28 24.08 3.95
CA LYS A 107 22.45 24.84 3.49
C LYS A 107 22.56 26.21 4.17
N GLN A 108 21.44 26.88 4.41
CA GLN A 108 21.43 28.14 5.16
C GLN A 108 21.88 27.94 6.60
N ARG A 109 21.38 26.90 7.29
CA ARG A 109 21.86 26.57 8.64
C ARG A 109 23.35 26.22 8.66
N ASP A 110 23.82 25.40 7.72
CA ASP A 110 25.24 25.03 7.63
C ASP A 110 26.13 26.27 7.38
N GLU A 111 25.68 27.24 6.57
CA GLU A 111 26.40 28.50 6.33
C GLU A 111 26.35 29.43 7.56
N GLU A 112 25.21 29.51 8.26
CA GLU A 112 25.08 30.25 9.51
C GLU A 112 25.98 29.69 10.61
N ASP A 113 26.01 28.35 10.76
CA ASP A 113 26.90 27.65 11.68
C ASP A 113 28.36 27.85 11.30
N ARG A 114 28.71 27.76 10.02
CA ARG A 114 30.06 28.05 9.53
C ARG A 114 30.44 29.51 9.77
N LEU A 115 29.54 30.47 9.58
CA LEU A 115 29.77 31.88 9.87
C LEU A 115 29.91 32.13 11.37
N ALA A 116 29.17 31.40 12.22
CA ALA A 116 29.31 31.45 13.67
C ALA A 116 30.65 30.85 14.13
N GLU A 117 31.07 29.72 13.56
CA GLU A 117 32.38 29.11 13.79
C GLU A 117 33.51 30.00 13.29
N LEU A 118 33.39 30.59 12.09
CA LEU A 118 34.39 31.53 11.57
C LEU A 118 34.46 32.80 12.42
N LYS A 119 33.34 33.35 12.90
CA LYS A 119 33.35 34.48 13.86
C LYS A 119 34.03 34.09 15.18
N LYS A 120 33.86 32.85 15.64
CA LYS A 120 34.52 32.31 16.85
C LYS A 120 36.00 32.01 16.62
N ALA A 121 36.38 31.56 15.42
CA ALA A 121 37.74 31.20 15.02
C ALA A 121 38.59 32.43 14.63
N LYS A 122 37.99 33.49 14.08
CA LYS A 122 38.68 34.77 13.77
C LYS A 122 39.24 35.46 15.02
N VAL A 123 38.78 35.07 16.22
CA VAL A 123 39.32 35.51 17.50
C VAL A 123 40.51 34.66 17.96
N LYS A 124 40.77 33.49 17.35
CA LYS A 124 41.83 32.57 17.81
C LYS A 124 42.88 32.13 16.79
N GLU A 125 42.61 31.92 15.49
CA GLU A 125 43.66 31.52 14.52
C GLU A 125 43.35 31.94 13.06
N PRO A 126 44.37 32.27 12.24
CA PRO A 126 44.18 32.55 10.82
C PRO A 126 43.81 31.28 10.04
N ALA A 127 42.69 31.32 9.31
CA ALA A 127 42.11 30.16 8.61
C ALA A 127 43.03 29.60 7.51
N ARG A 128 43.36 28.30 7.60
CA ARG A 128 44.07 27.54 6.57
C ARG A 128 43.16 27.30 5.35
N LEU A 129 43.65 27.60 4.15
CA LEU A 129 42.93 27.45 2.89
C LEU A 129 42.75 25.97 2.51
N THR A 130 41.63 25.64 1.88
CA THR A 130 41.37 24.28 1.37
C THR A 130 42.16 23.99 0.08
N GLY A 131 42.44 22.71 -0.21
CA GLY A 131 43.24 22.31 -1.38
C GLY A 131 42.68 22.78 -2.74
N ARG A 132 41.35 22.87 -2.87
CA ARG A 132 40.70 23.44 -4.08
C ARG A 132 40.99 24.93 -4.23
N GLN A 133 40.96 25.69 -3.13
CA GLN A 133 41.23 27.12 -3.13
C GLN A 133 42.71 27.42 -3.42
N LEU A 134 43.64 26.60 -2.92
CA LEU A 134 45.07 26.67 -3.23
C LEU A 134 45.37 26.43 -4.71
N TRP A 135 44.60 25.56 -5.35
CA TRP A 135 44.71 25.27 -6.78
C TRP A 135 44.15 26.40 -7.65
N GLU A 136 42.95 26.90 -7.33
CA GLU A 136 42.33 28.02 -8.04
C GLU A 136 43.14 29.32 -7.89
N SER A 137 43.88 29.51 -6.79
CA SER A 137 44.78 30.65 -6.59
C SER A 137 46.19 30.45 -7.17
N GLY A 138 46.47 29.33 -7.84
CA GLY A 138 47.75 29.05 -8.50
C GLY A 138 48.95 28.84 -7.55
N LEU A 139 48.71 28.63 -6.25
CA LEU A 139 49.75 28.47 -5.23
C LEU A 139 50.21 27.00 -5.08
N ALA A 140 49.44 26.07 -5.65
CA ALA A 140 49.65 24.63 -5.51
C ALA A 140 50.97 24.09 -6.11
N GLY A 141 51.67 24.85 -6.94
CA GLY A 141 52.89 24.41 -7.64
C GLY A 141 54.17 25.18 -7.30
N LYS A 142 54.15 26.10 -6.32
CA LYS A 142 55.33 26.91 -5.91
C LYS A 142 55.99 26.43 -4.60
N VAL A 143 55.49 25.35 -4.00
CA VAL A 143 56.05 24.76 -2.79
C VAL A 143 57.02 23.67 -3.22
N ASP A 144 58.26 24.05 -3.55
CA ASP A 144 59.36 23.12 -3.76
C ASP A 144 60.07 22.84 -2.41
N GLU A 145 60.61 21.63 -2.28
CA GLU A 145 60.79 20.77 -1.09
C GLU A 145 61.63 21.24 0.12
N GLU A 146 61.88 22.53 0.41
CA GLU A 146 62.86 22.91 1.48
C GLU A 146 62.44 23.79 2.67
N ASP A 147 61.16 24.14 2.89
CA ASP A 147 60.79 24.91 4.11
C ASP A 147 59.46 24.45 4.73
N GLU A 148 59.53 23.70 5.83
CA GLU A 148 58.37 23.22 6.60
C GLU A 148 57.67 24.35 7.42
N ASP A 149 58.16 25.59 7.36
CA ASP A 149 57.71 26.70 8.24
C ASP A 149 57.19 27.98 7.52
N LEU A 150 56.93 27.98 6.21
CA LEU A 150 56.48 29.19 5.48
C LEU A 150 54.99 29.33 5.07
N PRO A 151 53.95 28.88 5.81
CA PRO A 151 52.57 29.16 5.39
C PRO A 151 52.06 30.60 5.65
N ILE A 152 52.74 31.40 6.49
CA ILE A 152 52.14 32.61 7.08
C ILE A 152 52.53 33.89 6.31
N GLU A 153 53.80 34.05 5.95
CA GLU A 153 54.31 35.31 5.39
C GLU A 153 53.86 35.60 3.95
N ALA A 154 53.71 34.56 3.11
CA ALA A 154 53.25 34.72 1.73
C ALA A 154 51.77 35.13 1.63
N VAL A 155 50.95 34.67 2.60
CA VAL A 155 49.52 34.97 2.65
C VAL A 155 49.27 36.40 3.16
N GLU A 156 50.14 36.93 4.03
CA GLU A 156 50.09 38.34 4.44
C GLU A 156 50.46 39.29 3.30
N LYS A 157 51.51 39.01 2.52
CA LYS A 157 51.89 39.87 1.38
C LYS A 157 50.78 39.99 0.32
N LEU A 158 50.11 38.88 0.00
CA LEU A 158 48.98 38.89 -0.95
C LEU A 158 47.76 39.68 -0.46
N LYS A 159 47.50 39.71 0.86
CA LYS A 159 46.43 40.54 1.43
C LYS A 159 46.77 42.02 1.47
N VAL A 160 48.05 42.37 1.60
CA VAL A 160 48.52 43.77 1.62
C VAL A 160 48.53 44.38 0.20
N GLU A 161 48.76 43.58 -0.85
CA GLU A 161 48.70 44.06 -2.25
C GLU A 161 47.28 44.19 -2.81
N ALA A 162 46.30 43.51 -2.21
CA ALA A 162 44.90 43.52 -2.67
C ALA A 162 44.00 44.52 -1.90
N ALA A 163 44.57 45.35 -1.02
CA ALA A 163 43.88 46.36 -0.22
C ALA A 163 44.03 47.77 -0.82
#